data_AF-A0A9E6AMA4-F1
#
_entry.id   AF-A0A9E6AMA4-F1
#
_cell.length_a   1.000
_cell.length_b   1.000
_cell.length_c   1.000
_cell.angle_alpha   90.00
_cell.angle_beta   90.00
_cell.angle_gamma   90.00
#
_symmetry.space_group_name_H-M   'P 1'
#
loop_
_entity.id
_entity.type
_entity.pdbx_description
1 polymer ?
#
loop_
_entity_poly.entity_id
_entity_poly.type
_entity_poly.pdbx_seq_one_letter_code
_entity_poly.pdbx_strand_id
1 'polypeptide(L)'
;MSSQKKLGLFVGAVCTLLSSPAFAQGAEAAATDSWKGAAAFGAAFAIGLAVLGGGLGQGKAAAAALEGISRNPGAAPRIQTPMILGLALIESLVLFAFAIAFLLQSKI
;
A
#
# COMPACT_ATOMS: atom_id res chain seq x y z
N MET A 1 -22.60 24.46 -12.99
CA MET A 1 -21.75 23.95 -14.09
C MET A 1 -22.40 22.70 -14.67
N SER A 2 -22.85 22.74 -15.93
CA SER A 2 -23.54 21.62 -16.57
C SER A 2 -22.63 20.40 -16.63
N SER A 3 -23.21 19.20 -16.46
CA SER A 3 -22.48 17.92 -16.35
C SER A 3 -21.46 17.71 -17.49
N GLN A 4 -21.77 18.25 -18.67
CA GLN A 4 -20.92 18.23 -19.86
C GLN A 4 -19.59 19.00 -19.70
N LYS A 5 -19.59 20.12 -18.95
CA LYS A 5 -18.38 20.91 -18.68
C LYS A 5 -17.47 20.24 -17.65
N LYS A 6 -18.03 19.46 -16.72
CA LYS A 6 -17.27 18.66 -15.75
C LYS A 6 -16.63 17.46 -16.44
N LEU A 7 -17.34 16.81 -17.36
CA LEU A 7 -16.81 15.71 -18.16
C LEU A 7 -15.68 16.19 -19.10
N GLY A 8 -15.85 17.33 -19.76
CA GLY A 8 -14.80 17.92 -20.61
C GLY A 8 -13.54 18.31 -19.82
N LEU A 9 -13.70 18.87 -18.62
CA LEU A 9 -12.57 19.19 -17.74
C LEU A 9 -11.86 17.93 -17.22
N PHE A 10 -12.62 16.87 -16.92
CA PHE A 10 -12.08 15.60 -16.45
C PHE A 10 -11.33 14.86 -17.57
N VAL A 11 -11.88 14.82 -18.79
CA VAL A 11 -11.22 14.24 -19.96
C VAL A 11 -9.97 15.05 -20.35
N GLY A 12 -10.04 16.37 -20.31
CA GLY A 12 -8.88 17.23 -20.55
C GLY A 12 -7.75 16.98 -19.54
N ALA A 13 -8.07 16.90 -18.25
CA ALA A 13 -7.10 16.59 -17.19
C ALA A 13 -6.47 15.19 -17.38
N VAL A 14 -7.27 14.19 -17.75
CA VAL A 14 -6.79 12.82 -18.02
C VAL A 14 -5.87 12.79 -19.25
N CYS A 15 -6.21 13.48 -20.34
CA CYS A 15 -5.37 13.54 -21.54
C CYS A 15 -4.05 14.27 -21.29
N THR A 16 -4.04 15.34 -20.49
CA THR A 16 -2.81 16.05 -20.13
C THR A 16 -1.89 15.23 -19.21
N LEU A 17 -2.46 14.42 -18.31
CA LEU A 17 -1.69 13.52 -17.45
C LEU A 17 -1.08 12.34 -18.22
N LEU A 18 -1.73 11.91 -19.30
CA LEU A 18 -1.25 10.84 -20.19
C LEU A 18 -0.22 11.32 -21.23
N SER A 19 -0.04 12.63 -21.40
CA SER A 19 0.85 13.22 -22.43
C SER A 19 2.32 13.37 -21.99
N SER A 20 2.63 13.14 -20.72
CA SER A 20 4.00 13.23 -20.17
C SER A 20 5.08 12.36 -20.85
N PRO A 21 4.79 11.20 -21.47
CA PRO A 21 5.83 10.45 -22.20
C PRO A 21 6.22 10.99 -23.59
N ALA A 22 5.57 12.02 -24.15
CA ALA A 22 5.78 12.42 -25.56
C ALA A 22 6.87 13.49 -25.82
N PHE A 23 7.48 14.13 -24.80
CA PHE A 23 8.40 15.28 -24.99
C PHE A 23 9.79 15.18 -24.33
N ALA A 24 10.29 13.98 -23.98
CA ALA A 24 11.60 13.83 -23.33
C ALA A 24 12.75 13.33 -24.23
N GLN A 25 12.65 13.48 -25.56
CA GLN A 25 13.70 13.09 -26.50
C GLN A 25 14.74 14.22 -26.65
N GLY A 26 15.64 14.37 -25.67
CA GLY A 26 16.67 15.41 -25.74
C GLY A 26 17.56 15.54 -24.49
N ALA A 27 18.17 14.45 -24.03
CA ALA A 27 19.37 14.46 -23.18
C ALA A 27 19.94 13.04 -23.08
N GLU A 28 20.79 12.71 -24.05
CA GLU A 28 21.57 11.48 -24.12
C GLU A 28 22.71 11.53 -23.07
N ALA A 29 22.46 11.10 -21.82
CA ALA A 29 23.51 10.81 -20.82
C ALA A 29 23.05 10.05 -19.54
N ALA A 30 21.84 9.46 -19.47
CA ALA A 30 21.39 8.74 -18.26
C ALA A 30 20.43 7.56 -18.53
N ALA A 31 20.51 6.95 -19.71
CA ALA A 31 19.47 6.05 -20.23
C ALA A 31 19.60 4.57 -19.80
N THR A 32 20.27 4.28 -18.68
CA THR A 32 20.41 2.90 -18.16
C THR A 32 19.80 2.68 -16.75
N ASP A 33 19.46 3.74 -15.99
CA ASP A 33 19.08 3.63 -14.56
C ASP A 33 17.69 4.19 -14.19
N SER A 34 16.92 4.72 -15.15
CA SER A 34 15.62 5.36 -14.86
C SER A 34 14.51 4.39 -14.41
N TRP A 35 14.46 3.21 -15.01
CA TRP A 35 13.45 2.19 -14.68
C TRP A 35 13.72 1.54 -13.31
N LYS A 36 15.01 1.41 -12.94
CA LYS A 36 15.49 0.92 -11.65
C LYS A 36 15.08 1.85 -10.51
N GLY A 37 15.27 3.16 -10.68
CA GLY A 37 14.84 4.17 -9.72
C GLY A 37 13.31 4.21 -9.54
N ALA A 38 12.55 4.12 -10.63
CA ALA A 38 11.09 4.06 -10.58
C ALA A 38 10.58 2.78 -9.88
N ALA A 39 11.21 1.63 -10.15
CA ALA A 39 10.88 0.36 -9.51
C ALA A 39 11.19 0.36 -8.01
N ALA A 40 12.34 0.91 -7.59
CA ALA A 40 12.70 1.02 -6.18
C ALA A 40 11.72 1.92 -5.41
N PHE A 41 11.33 3.06 -5.99
CA PHE A 41 10.33 3.94 -5.40
C PHE A 41 8.95 3.27 -5.30
N GLY A 42 8.54 2.55 -6.35
CA GLY A 42 7.29 1.77 -6.35
C GLY A 42 7.26 0.70 -5.26
N ALA A 43 8.36 -0.04 -5.06
CA ALA A 43 8.50 -1.03 -3.98
C ALA A 43 8.39 -0.39 -2.59
N ALA A 44 9.11 0.70 -2.34
CA ALA A 44 9.09 1.41 -1.07
C ALA A 44 7.69 1.95 -0.74
N PHE A 45 7.00 2.51 -1.75
CA PHE A 45 5.65 3.02 -1.59
C PHE A 45 4.64 1.90 -1.32
N ALA A 46 4.72 0.78 -2.04
CA ALA A 46 3.84 -0.37 -1.84
C ALA A 46 3.97 -0.98 -0.44
N ILE A 47 5.21 -1.23 0.04
CA ILE A 47 5.43 -1.69 1.42
C ILE A 47 4.92 -0.64 2.42
N GLY A 48 5.24 0.64 2.21
CA GLY A 48 4.86 1.72 3.12
C GLY A 48 3.34 1.77 3.35
N LEU A 49 2.55 1.65 2.28
CA LEU A 49 1.09 1.59 2.39
C LEU A 49 0.59 0.31 3.05
N ALA A 50 1.21 -0.84 2.75
CA ALA A 50 0.83 -2.11 3.35
C ALA A 50 1.07 -2.12 4.86
N VAL A 51 2.22 -1.65 5.32
CA VAL A 51 2.57 -1.55 6.75
C VAL A 51 1.67 -0.54 7.46
N LEU A 52 1.34 0.59 6.82
CA LEU A 52 0.41 1.57 7.39
C LEU A 52 -0.97 0.96 7.63
N GLY A 53 -1.53 0.27 6.64
CA GLY A 53 -2.83 -0.43 6.78
C GLY A 53 -2.78 -1.57 7.80
N GLY A 54 -1.72 -2.39 7.74
CA GLY A 54 -1.51 -3.52 8.63
C GLY A 54 -1.37 -3.10 10.09
N GLY A 55 -0.50 -2.14 10.38
CA GLY A 55 -0.26 -1.65 11.73
C GLY A 55 -1.51 -1.01 12.36
N LEU A 56 -2.28 -0.23 11.59
CA LEU A 56 -3.54 0.33 12.07
C LEU A 56 -4.59 -0.77 12.35
N GLY A 57 -4.69 -1.77 11.47
CA GLY A 57 -5.59 -2.91 11.68
C GLY A 57 -5.22 -3.73 12.91
N GLN A 58 -3.94 -4.07 13.06
CA GLN A 58 -3.41 -4.84 14.18
C GLN A 58 -3.58 -4.12 15.50
N GLY A 59 -3.26 -2.82 15.56
CA GLY A 59 -3.42 -2.00 16.76
C GLY A 59 -4.87 -1.97 17.24
N LYS A 60 -5.83 -1.81 16.33
CA LYS A 60 -7.27 -1.83 16.68
C LYS A 60 -7.74 -3.21 17.14
N ALA A 61 -7.31 -4.28 16.47
CA ALA A 61 -7.65 -5.65 16.86
C ALA A 61 -7.09 -6.00 18.26
N ALA A 62 -5.84 -5.65 18.52
CA ALA A 62 -5.19 -5.86 19.81
C ALA A 62 -5.86 -5.04 20.92
N ALA A 63 -6.15 -3.75 20.69
CA ALA A 63 -6.83 -2.91 21.66
C ALA A 63 -8.22 -3.46 22.04
N ALA A 64 -9.02 -3.86 21.04
CA ALA A 64 -10.35 -4.44 21.27
C ALA A 64 -10.26 -5.77 22.04
N ALA A 65 -9.27 -6.61 21.75
CA ALA A 65 -9.05 -7.85 22.47
C ALA A 65 -8.64 -7.61 23.94
N LEU A 66 -7.71 -6.68 24.18
CA LEU A 66 -7.26 -6.31 25.52
C LEU A 66 -8.39 -5.70 26.36
N GLU A 67 -9.24 -4.87 25.76
CA GLU A 67 -10.42 -4.34 26.44
C GLU A 67 -11.47 -5.42 26.73
N GLY A 68 -11.66 -6.38 25.82
CA GLY A 68 -12.51 -7.54 26.07
C GLY A 68 -12.00 -8.39 27.25
N ILE A 69 -10.69 -8.59 27.32
CA ILE A 69 -10.04 -9.34 28.41
C ILE A 69 -10.12 -8.58 29.74
N SER A 70 -9.93 -7.26 29.74
CA SER A 70 -10.00 -6.46 30.97
C SER A 70 -11.41 -6.46 31.58
N ARG A 71 -12.45 -6.44 30.73
CA ARG A 71 -13.86 -6.52 31.17
C ARG A 71 -14.27 -7.92 31.62
N ASN A 72 -13.68 -8.97 31.04
CA ASN A 72 -13.93 -10.35 31.45
C ASN A 72 -12.66 -11.21 31.37
N PRO A 73 -11.86 -11.26 32.45
CA PRO A 73 -10.60 -12.00 32.48
C PRO A 73 -10.76 -13.50 32.19
N GLY A 74 -11.91 -14.10 32.57
CA GLY A 74 -12.20 -15.51 32.33
C GLY A 74 -12.41 -15.86 30.85
N ALA A 75 -12.67 -14.86 30.00
CA ALA A 75 -12.83 -15.05 28.56
C ALA A 75 -11.50 -14.99 27.78
N ALA A 76 -10.36 -14.71 28.44
CA ALA A 76 -9.07 -14.52 27.77
C ALA A 76 -8.68 -15.65 26.81
N PRO A 77 -8.79 -16.95 27.17
CA PRO A 77 -8.44 -18.04 26.25
C PRO A 77 -9.32 -18.07 24.99
N ARG A 78 -10.57 -17.61 25.11
CA ARG A 78 -11.52 -17.57 23.98
C ARG A 78 -11.34 -16.34 23.10
N ILE A 79 -10.68 -15.29 23.60
CA ILE A 79 -10.37 -14.06 22.85
C ILE A 79 -9.02 -14.18 22.14
N GLN A 80 -8.01 -14.78 22.79
CA GLN A 80 -6.65 -14.86 22.25
C GLN A 80 -6.58 -15.62 20.92
N THR A 81 -7.20 -16.79 20.80
CA THR A 81 -7.17 -17.57 19.56
C THR A 81 -7.73 -16.82 18.34
N PRO A 82 -8.96 -16.27 18.37
CA PRO A 82 -9.47 -15.49 17.24
C PRO A 82 -8.71 -14.18 17.02
N MET A 83 -8.17 -13.55 18.08
CA MET A 83 -7.30 -12.38 17.95
C MET A 83 -6.04 -12.72 17.14
N ILE A 84 -5.31 -13.78 17.52
CA ILE A 84 -4.08 -14.21 16.85
C ILE A 84 -4.37 -14.60 15.39
N LEU A 85 -5.47 -15.31 15.13
CA LEU A 85 -5.93 -15.58 13.77
C LEU A 85 -6.12 -14.26 13.00
N GLY A 86 -6.92 -13.32 13.52
CA GLY A 86 -7.14 -12.02 12.88
C GLY A 86 -5.84 -11.26 12.60
N LEU A 87 -4.93 -11.22 13.57
CA LEU A 87 -3.62 -10.59 13.42
C LEU A 87 -2.75 -11.29 12.35
N ALA A 88 -2.75 -12.61 12.30
CA ALA A 88 -2.02 -13.39 11.30
C ALA A 88 -2.57 -13.17 9.88
N LEU A 89 -3.89 -13.04 9.74
CA LEU A 89 -4.52 -12.72 8.46
C LEU A 89 -4.11 -11.32 7.98
N ILE A 90 -4.10 -10.32 8.86
CA ILE A 90 -3.62 -8.97 8.52
C ILE A 90 -2.13 -9.02 8.14
N GLU A 91 -1.32 -9.72 8.93
CA GLU A 91 0.13 -9.82 8.70
C GLU A 91 0.46 -10.52 7.38
N SER A 92 -0.31 -11.52 6.97
CA SER A 92 -0.09 -12.21 5.70
C SER A 92 -0.15 -11.27 4.49
N LEU A 93 -1.01 -10.25 4.52
CA LEU A 93 -1.10 -9.24 3.47
C LEU A 93 0.12 -8.32 3.44
N VAL A 94 0.62 -7.96 4.63
CA VAL A 94 1.85 -7.16 4.78
C VAL A 94 3.06 -7.95 4.27
N LEU A 95 3.14 -9.24 4.62
CA LEU A 95 4.20 -10.13 4.14
C LEU A 95 4.15 -10.38 2.64
N PHE A 96 2.97 -10.41 2.01
CA PHE A 96 2.87 -10.46 0.55
C PHE A 96 3.39 -9.19 -0.11
N ALA A 97 3.08 -8.01 0.43
CA ALA A 97 3.65 -6.76 -0.06
C ALA A 97 5.17 -6.72 0.11
N PHE A 98 5.67 -7.17 1.26
CA PHE A 98 7.11 -7.32 1.52
C PHE A 98 7.78 -8.28 0.54
N ALA A 99 7.19 -9.45 0.29
CA ALA A 99 7.73 -10.44 -0.64
C ALA A 99 7.83 -9.87 -2.06
N ILE A 100 6.80 -9.17 -2.54
CA ILE A 100 6.81 -8.53 -3.88
C ILE A 100 7.92 -7.49 -3.97
N ALA A 101 8.05 -6.62 -2.98
CA ALA A 101 9.08 -5.59 -2.97
C ALA A 101 10.50 -6.17 -2.82
N PHE A 102 10.69 -7.24 -2.05
CA PHE A 102 11.96 -7.96 -1.97
C PHE A 102 12.34 -8.60 -3.31
N LEU A 103 11.37 -9.23 -3.99
CA LEU A 103 11.56 -9.78 -5.33
C LEU A 103 11.90 -8.67 -6.35
N LEU A 104 11.26 -7.51 -6.26
CA LEU A 104 11.56 -6.39 -7.14
C LEU A 104 12.96 -5.82 -6.87
N GLN A 105 13.35 -5.66 -5.61
CA GLN A 105 14.70 -5.23 -5.22
C GLN A 105 15.79 -6.16 -5.77
N SER A 106 15.55 -7.47 -5.79
CA SER A 106 16.53 -8.45 -6.31
C SER A 106 16.73 -8.37 -7.84
N LYS A 107 15.83 -7.69 -8.56
CA LYS A 107 15.86 -7.56 -10.02
C LYS A 107 16.38 -6.18 -10.50
N ILE A 108 16.59 -5.25 -9.58
CA ILE A 108 17.14 -3.90 -9.82
C ILE A 108 18.66 -3.96 -9.69
#